data_AF-A0A519L1H7-F1
#
_entry.id   AF-A0A519L1H7-F1
#
_cell.length_a   1.000
_cell.length_b   1.000
_cell.length_c   1.000
_cell.angle_alpha   90.00
_cell.angle_beta   90.00
_cell.angle_gamma   90.00
#
_symmetry.space_group_name_H-M   'P 1'
#
loop_
_entity.id
_entity.type
_entity.pdbx_description
1 polymer ?
#
loop_
_entity_poly.entity_id
_entity_poly.type
_entity_poly.pdbx_seq_one_letter_code
_entity_poly.pdbx_strand_id
1 'polypeptide(L)' 'MRIRIDHSTRYAYQRQARFIVQTLRLTPRSNEGQQVMDWRIETDVDAHLRRSEDAFGNVVHTLYTE' A
#
# COMPACT_ATOMS: atom_id res chain seq x y z
N MET A 1 13.06 12.15 17.31
CA MET A 1 13.54 10.89 16.68
C MET A 1 13.00 10.83 15.26
N ARG A 2 13.78 10.34 14.28
CA ARG A 2 13.32 10.13 12.91
C ARG A 2 13.38 8.64 12.59
N ILE A 3 12.25 8.06 12.18
CA ILE A 3 12.15 6.65 11.79
C ILE A 3 12.00 6.57 10.28
N ARG A 4 12.68 5.61 9.66
CA ARG A 4 12.45 5.18 8.29
C ARG A 4 11.86 3.78 8.33
N ILE A 5 10.75 3.57 7.62
CA ILE A 5 10.08 2.27 7.51
C ILE A 5 10.22 1.80 6.07
N ASP A 6 10.61 0.54 5.90
CA ASP A 6 10.64 -0.17 4.62
C ASP A 6 9.86 -1.47 4.78
N HIS A 7 8.91 -1.72 3.89
CA HIS A 7 8.06 -2.90 3.92
C HIS A 7 7.92 -3.47 2.51
N SER A 8 8.29 -4.75 2.35
CA SER A 8 8.17 -5.46 1.08
C SER A 8 7.24 -6.67 1.22
N THR A 9 6.25 -6.78 0.35
CA THR A 9 5.42 -7.98 0.19
C THR A 9 5.77 -8.63 -1.14
N ARG A 10 6.02 -9.95 -1.13
CA ARG A 10 6.32 -10.72 -2.34
C ARG A 10 5.31 -11.85 -2.49
N TYR A 11 4.70 -11.95 -3.66
CA TYR A 11 3.80 -13.05 -4.02
C TYR A 11 4.48 -13.91 -5.08
N ALA A 12 4.55 -15.21 -4.83
CA ALA A 12 5.03 -16.20 -5.79
C ALA A 12 3.87 -17.10 -6.21
N TYR A 13 3.46 -17.02 -7.47
CA TYR A 13 2.38 -17.84 -8.01
C TYR A 13 2.95 -19.01 -8.81
N GLN A 14 2.44 -20.23 -8.57
CA GLN A 14 2.85 -21.42 -9.34
C GLN A 14 2.46 -21.32 -10.83
N ARG A 15 1.41 -20.55 -11.13
CA ARG A 15 0.97 -20.20 -12.49
C ARG A 15 0.74 -18.70 -12.54
N GLN A 16 0.98 -18.09 -13.70
CA GLN A 16 0.75 -16.64 -13.87
C GLN A 16 -0.68 -16.26 -13.46
N ALA A 17 -0.79 -15.27 -12.57
CA ALA A 17 -2.07 -14.69 -12.22
C ALA A 17 -2.63 -13.95 -13.44
N ARG A 18 -3.91 -14.19 -13.78
CA ARG A 18 -4.57 -13.52 -14.91
C ARG A 18 -4.89 -12.06 -14.61
N PHE A 19 -5.22 -11.77 -13.36
CA PHE A 19 -5.40 -10.45 -12.79
C PHE A 19 -5.19 -10.58 -11.28
N ILE A 20 -4.78 -9.49 -10.64
CA ILE A 20 -4.55 -9.41 -9.19
C ILE A 20 -5.46 -8.31 -8.65
N VAL A 21 -6.12 -8.56 -7.51
CA VAL A 21 -6.81 -7.52 -6.73
C VAL A 21 -6.35 -7.64 -5.28
N GLN A 22 -5.88 -6.54 -4.69
CA GLN A 22 -5.41 -6.50 -3.31
C GLN A 22 -5.85 -5.25 -2.57
N THR A 23 -6.09 -5.40 -1.28
CA THR A 23 -6.33 -4.29 -0.36
C THR A 23 -5.08 -4.01 0.43
N LEU A 24 -4.42 -2.88 0.16
CA LEU A 24 -3.18 -2.46 0.80
C LEU A 24 -3.48 -1.45 1.91
N ARG A 25 -3.03 -1.76 3.13
CA ARG A 25 -3.12 -0.90 4.32
C ARG A 25 -1.74 -0.44 4.74
N LEU A 26 -1.01 0.13 3.79
CA LEU A 26 0.41 0.43 3.95
C LEU A 26 0.67 1.90 4.27
N THR A 27 -0.33 2.79 4.23
CA THR A 27 -0.09 4.21 4.47
C THR A 27 -0.32 4.57 5.94
N PRO A 28 0.72 4.98 6.69
CA PRO A 28 0.56 5.45 8.04
C PRO A 28 -0.17 6.80 8.06
N ARG A 29 -0.80 7.10 9.20
CA ARG A 29 -1.43 8.40 9.46
C ARG A 29 -0.52 9.26 10.34
N SER A 30 -0.45 10.55 10.03
CA SER A 30 0.07 11.53 10.97
C SER A 30 -0.90 11.72 12.13
N ASN A 31 -0.36 11.99 13.31
CA ASN A 31 -1.08 12.40 14.51
C ASN A 31 -0.24 13.41 15.31
N GLU A 32 -0.74 13.86 16.46
CA GLU A 32 -0.06 14.87 17.28
C GLU A 32 1.34 14.47 17.76
N GLY A 33 1.60 13.17 17.94
CA GLY A 33 2.89 12.65 18.39
C GLY A 33 3.83 12.21 17.27
N GLN A 34 3.33 12.01 16.05
CA GLN A 34 4.11 11.49 14.93
C GLN A 34 3.65 12.05 13.59
N GLN A 35 4.59 12.56 12.80
CA GLN A 35 4.32 13.13 11.48
C GLN A 35 4.98 12.29 10.38
N VAL A 36 4.21 11.97 9.35
CA VAL A 36 4.68 11.31 8.12
C VAL A 36 5.24 12.37 7.20
N MET A 37 6.56 12.36 7.00
CA MET A 37 7.24 13.37 6.16
C MET A 37 7.20 13.03 4.67
N ASP A 38 7.38 11.76 4.35
CA ASP A 38 7.33 11.24 3.00
C ASP A 38 6.81 9.79 3.07
N TRP A 39 5.97 9.43 2.11
CA TRP A 39 5.43 8.08 2.00
C TRP A 39 5.12 7.75 0.55
N ARG A 40 5.54 6.57 0.12
CA ARG A 40 5.28 6.07 -1.23
C ARG A 40 5.00 4.59 -1.19
N ILE A 41 4.21 4.15 -2.16
CA ILE A 41 3.94 2.73 -2.44
C ILE A 41 4.38 2.52 -3.87
N GLU A 42 5.25 1.54 -4.08
CA GLU A 42 5.78 1.17 -5.38
C GLU A 42 5.36 -0.28 -5.68
N THR A 43 5.08 -0.57 -6.95
CA THR A 43 4.77 -1.92 -7.45
C THR A 43 5.80 -2.31 -8.51
N ASP A 44 6.14 -3.59 -8.56
CA ASP A 44 7.03 -4.18 -9.56
C ASP A 44 6.29 -4.68 -10.81
N VAL A 45 4.97 -4.58 -10.79
CA VAL A 45 4.06 -4.91 -11.89
C VAL A 45 3.30 -3.66 -12.33
N ASP A 46 2.83 -3.68 -13.58
CA ASP A 46 1.90 -2.67 -14.08
C ASP A 46 0.55 -2.84 -13.38
N ALA A 47 0.25 -1.92 -12.47
CA ALA A 47 -0.91 -1.97 -11.61
C ALA A 47 -1.45 -0.57 -11.35
N HIS A 48 -2.75 -0.50 -11.18
CA HIS A 48 -3.43 0.69 -10.72
C HIS A 48 -3.63 0.65 -9.21
N LEU A 49 -3.35 1.77 -8.55
CA LEU A 49 -3.60 1.96 -7.13
C LEU A 49 -4.74 2.97 -6.95
N ARG A 50 -5.89 2.51 -6.48
CA ARG A 50 -7.00 3.38 -6.10
C ARG A 50 -6.99 3.63 -4.60
N ARG A 51 -6.71 4.86 -4.20
CA ARG A 51 -6.76 5.30 -2.80
C ARG A 51 -8.21 5.48 -2.32
N SER A 52 -8.49 5.06 -1.10
CA SER A 52 -9.72 5.34 -0.35
C SER A 52 -9.43 5.45 1.15
N GLU A 53 -10.47 5.76 1.92
CA GLU A 53 -10.43 5.79 3.38
C GLU A 53 -11.52 4.83 3.91
N ASP A 54 -11.20 4.02 4.92
CA ASP A 54 -12.18 3.16 5.57
C ASP A 54 -12.96 3.89 6.68
N ALA A 55 -13.93 3.20 7.30
CA ALA A 55 -14.76 3.78 8.36
C ALA A 55 -13.99 4.20 9.64
N PHE A 56 -12.73 3.78 9.79
CA PHE A 56 -11.86 4.16 10.91
C PHE A 56 -10.87 5.26 10.52
N GLY A 57 -10.99 5.80 9.31
CA GLY A 57 -10.11 6.83 8.78
C GLY A 57 -8.76 6.31 8.30
N ASN A 58 -8.58 4.99 8.16
CA ASN A 58 -7.32 4.44 7.65
C ASN A 58 -7.27 4.63 6.13
N VAL A 59 -6.10 5.04 5.64
CA VAL A 59 -5.86 5.08 4.20
C VAL A 59 -5.67 3.65 3.68
N VAL A 60 -6.46 3.30 2.68
CA VAL A 60 -6.45 1.99 2.03
C VAL A 60 -6.22 2.20 0.54
N HIS A 61 -5.47 1.32 -0.11
CA HIS A 61 -5.34 1.31 -1.57
C HIS A 61 -5.87 -0.01 -2.11
N THR A 62 -6.78 0.05 -3.08
CA THR A 62 -7.10 -1.12 -3.91
C THR A 62 -6.09 -1.16 -5.04
N LEU A 63 -5.25 -2.20 -5.04
CA LEU A 63 -4.37 -2.55 -6.15
C LEU A 63 -5.14 -3.45 -7.10
N TYR A 64 -5.08 -3.16 -8.40
CA TYR A 64 -5.55 -4.08 -9.44
C TYR A 64 -4.61 -4.08 -10.65
N THR A 65 -4.39 -5.25 -11.23
CA THR A 65 -3.68 -5.43 -12.52
C THR A 65 -4.70 -5.74 -13.61
N GLU A 66 -4.43 -5.29 -14.83
CA GLU A 66 -5.19 -5.71 -16.03
C GLU A 66 -4.77 -7.11 -16.52
#